data_AF-E3NQX3-F1
#
_entry.id   AF-E3NQX3-F1
#
_cell.length_a   1.000
_cell.length_b   1.000
_cell.length_c   1.000
_cell.angle_alpha   90.00
_cell.angle_beta   90.00
_cell.angle_gamma   90.00
#
_symmetry.space_group_name_H-M   'P 1'
#
loop_
_entity.id
_entity.type
_entity.pdbx_description
1 polymer ?
#
loop_
_entity_poly.entity_id
_entity_poly.type
_entity_poly.pdbx_seq_one_letter_code
_entity_poly.pdbx_strand_id
1 'polypeptide(L)'
;MTRSRRACFDVANVLETYQPRNRTHGHLFVPDPPTPCVKIDEDGSHDMPKEKNAFSNARDSHYENMYQKAIQMAKEMDQMEKIAASPNLDASQNVELKPANPEQDKKESEEKAKQAKKKYDDDMSKPFSC
;
A
#
# COMPACT_ATOMS: atom_id res chain seq x y z
N MET A 1 50.31 55.25 8.25
CA MET A 1 50.27 53.82 7.87
C MET A 1 51.62 53.44 7.26
N THR A 2 52.63 53.08 8.06
CA THR A 2 53.95 52.70 7.54
C THR A 2 53.90 51.28 6.97
N ARG A 3 54.52 51.07 5.79
CA ARG A 3 54.49 49.85 4.96
C ARG A 3 55.08 48.58 5.61
N SER A 4 55.48 48.65 6.88
CA SER A 4 56.27 47.65 7.61
C SER A 4 55.48 46.45 8.11
N ARG A 5 54.15 46.55 8.20
CA ARG A 5 53.28 45.43 8.61
C ARG A 5 52.39 45.02 7.44
N ARG A 6 52.97 44.33 6.47
CA ARG A 6 52.21 43.63 5.45
C ARG A 6 51.89 42.23 5.98
N ALA A 7 50.64 41.79 5.83
CA ALA A 7 50.28 40.43 6.13
C ALA A 7 51.09 39.50 5.21
N CYS A 8 51.89 38.60 5.81
CA CYS A 8 52.58 37.55 5.09
C CYS A 8 51.71 36.30 5.15
N PHE A 9 51.54 35.62 4.01
CA PHE A 9 50.84 34.34 3.96
C PHE A 9 51.79 33.22 4.37
N ASP A 10 51.37 32.40 5.33
CA ASP A 10 52.03 31.14 5.64
C ASP A 10 51.63 30.09 4.61
N VAL A 11 52.50 29.89 3.62
CA VAL A 11 52.24 28.98 2.49
C VAL A 11 52.18 27.53 2.97
N ALA A 12 52.96 27.14 3.99
CA ALA A 12 52.97 25.77 4.49
C ALA A 12 51.64 25.42 5.16
N ASN A 13 51.17 26.29 6.07
CA ASN A 13 49.87 26.12 6.71
C ASN A 13 48.73 26.12 5.68
N VAL A 14 48.80 26.97 4.66
CA VAL A 14 47.81 26.95 3.57
C VAL A 14 47.84 25.60 2.86
N LEU A 15 48.99 25.10 2.40
CA LEU A 15 49.03 23.84 1.65
C LEU A 15 48.61 22.62 2.47
N GLU A 16 48.86 22.61 3.78
CA GLU A 16 48.46 21.52 4.68
C GLU A 16 46.96 21.52 5.00
N THR A 17 46.37 22.71 5.19
CA THR A 17 44.94 22.86 5.55
C THR A 17 44.03 23.11 4.35
N TYR A 18 44.60 23.33 3.16
CA TYR A 18 43.84 23.61 1.95
C TYR A 18 43.17 22.34 1.43
N GLN A 19 41.90 22.18 1.77
CA GLN A 19 41.05 21.14 1.23
C GLN A 19 40.48 21.62 -0.12
N PRO A 20 40.77 20.93 -1.25
CA PRO A 20 40.27 21.33 -2.57
C PRO A 20 38.74 21.42 -2.63
N ARG A 21 38.03 20.58 -1.87
CA ARG A 21 36.56 20.56 -1.76
C ARG A 21 35.98 21.81 -1.09
N ASN A 22 36.73 22.49 -0.22
CA ASN A 22 36.26 23.73 0.42
C ASN A 22 36.14 24.88 -0.59
N ARG A 23 36.83 24.81 -1.73
CA ARG A 23 36.70 25.79 -2.81
C ARG A 23 35.38 25.67 -3.57
N THR A 24 34.85 24.46 -3.71
CA THR A 24 33.64 24.20 -4.52
C THR A 24 32.36 24.14 -3.70
N HIS A 25 32.39 23.66 -2.45
CA HIS A 25 31.20 23.51 -1.59
C HIS A 25 31.32 24.22 -0.22
N GLY A 26 32.43 24.92 0.04
CA GLY A 26 32.68 25.58 1.33
C GLY A 26 32.93 24.60 2.49
N HIS A 27 32.93 25.11 3.72
CA HIS A 27 32.91 24.32 4.97
C HIS A 27 31.59 23.52 5.16
N LEU A 28 30.68 23.59 4.19
CA LEU A 28 29.33 23.05 4.24
C LEU A 28 29.20 21.70 3.53
N PHE A 29 30.31 21.03 3.20
CA PHE A 29 30.26 19.65 2.71
C PHE A 29 30.11 18.69 3.89
N VAL A 30 28.90 18.63 4.43
CA VAL A 30 28.45 17.47 5.20
C VAL A 30 28.09 16.43 4.15
N PRO A 31 28.86 15.32 4.00
CA PRO A 31 28.41 14.26 3.10
C PRO A 31 27.03 13.82 3.56
N ASP A 32 26.11 13.65 2.63
CA ASP A 32 24.79 13.13 2.95
C ASP A 32 24.97 11.84 3.78
N PRO A 33 24.17 11.66 4.84
CA PRO A 33 24.25 10.45 5.64
C PRO A 33 24.14 9.25 4.70
N PRO A 34 24.93 8.19 4.91
CA PRO A 34 24.91 7.04 4.02
C PRO A 34 23.47 6.56 3.91
N THR A 35 22.94 6.54 2.68
CA THR A 35 21.62 6.00 2.39
C THR A 35 21.56 4.61 2.99
N PRO A 36 20.55 4.26 3.81
CA PRO A 36 20.45 2.93 4.36
C PRO A 36 20.27 1.94 3.20
N CYS A 37 21.39 1.34 2.78
CA CYS A 37 21.40 0.26 1.81
C CYS A 37 20.93 -1.00 2.55
N VAL A 38 19.80 -1.56 2.12
CA VAL A 38 19.46 -2.94 2.48
C VAL A 38 20.56 -3.79 1.87
N LYS A 39 21.34 -4.49 2.70
CA LYS A 39 22.35 -5.44 2.20
C LYS A 39 21.57 -6.59 1.58
N ILE A 40 21.58 -6.65 0.25
CA ILE A 40 21.05 -7.78 -0.49
C ILE A 40 22.24 -8.72 -0.62
N ASP A 41 22.27 -9.80 0.17
CA ASP A 41 23.30 -10.82 0.03
C ASP A 41 23.24 -11.43 -1.39
N GLU A 42 24.40 -11.68 -1.99
CA GLU A 42 24.54 -12.18 -3.38
C GLU A 42 23.85 -13.55 -3.60
N ASP A 43 23.45 -14.23 -2.52
CA ASP A 43 22.71 -15.49 -2.54
C ASP A 43 21.22 -15.35 -2.91
N GLY A 44 20.77 -14.17 -3.34
CA GLY A 44 19.43 -13.96 -3.91
C GLY A 44 18.27 -14.25 -2.95
N SER A 45 18.56 -14.44 -1.66
CA SER A 45 17.56 -14.56 -0.63
C SER A 45 17.05 -13.17 -0.31
N HIS A 46 16.07 -12.69 -1.07
CA HIS A 46 15.18 -11.66 -0.54
C HIS A 46 14.76 -12.13 0.86
N ASP A 47 15.03 -11.32 1.89
CA ASP A 47 14.61 -11.51 3.30
C ASP A 47 13.08 -11.47 3.44
N MET A 48 12.39 -12.27 2.64
CA MET A 48 11.02 -12.64 2.87
C MET A 48 11.07 -13.80 3.85
N PRO A 49 10.48 -13.66 5.04
CA PRO A 49 10.40 -14.79 5.96
C PRO A 49 9.74 -15.96 5.22
N LYS A 50 10.38 -17.14 5.27
CA LYS A 50 9.86 -18.37 4.66
C LYS A 50 8.46 -18.71 5.19
N GLU A 51 8.17 -18.26 6.40
CA GLU A 51 6.85 -18.31 7.02
C GLU A 51 6.08 -17.03 6.69
N LYS A 52 4.85 -17.19 6.19
CA LYS A 52 3.98 -16.04 5.91
C LYS A 52 3.52 -15.42 7.22
N ASN A 53 4.05 -14.25 7.55
CA ASN A 53 3.58 -13.44 8.68
C ASN A 53 2.07 -13.14 8.54
N ALA A 54 1.40 -12.90 9.67
CA ALA A 54 -0.03 -12.59 9.70
C ALA A 54 -0.41 -11.43 8.76
N PHE A 55 0.46 -10.41 8.66
CA PHE A 55 0.29 -9.30 7.72
C PHE A 55 0.34 -9.75 6.25
N SER A 56 1.29 -10.61 5.88
CA SER A 56 1.41 -11.14 4.51
C SER A 56 0.20 -11.98 4.14
N ASN A 57 -0.32 -12.79 5.06
CA ASN A 57 -1.54 -13.57 4.84
C ASN A 57 -2.77 -12.68 4.68
N ALA A 58 -2.93 -11.66 5.53
CA ALA A 58 -4.03 -10.71 5.43
C ALA A 58 -3.98 -9.93 4.11
N ARG A 59 -2.79 -9.51 3.69
CA ARG A 59 -2.55 -8.86 2.40
C ARG A 59 -2.91 -9.79 1.25
N ASP A 60 -2.37 -11.00 1.23
CA ASP A 60 -2.60 -11.96 0.15
C ASP A 60 -4.09 -12.34 0.05
N SER A 61 -4.76 -12.55 1.19
CA SER A 61 -6.20 -12.85 1.25
C SER A 61 -7.07 -11.71 0.70
N HIS A 62 -6.69 -10.45 0.93
CA HIS A 62 -7.40 -9.30 0.37
C HIS A 62 -7.39 -9.28 -1.16
N TYR A 63 -6.28 -9.69 -1.77
CA TYR A 63 -6.10 -9.67 -3.22
C TYR A 63 -6.47 -10.98 -3.93
N GLU A 64 -6.58 -12.09 -3.21
CA GLU A 64 -6.79 -13.44 -3.75
C GLU A 64 -7.95 -13.50 -4.77
N ASN A 65 -9.05 -12.80 -4.49
CA ASN A 65 -10.25 -12.82 -5.33
C ASN A 65 -10.50 -11.54 -6.12
N MET A 66 -9.60 -10.55 -6.08
CA MET A 66 -9.82 -9.27 -6.77
C MET A 66 -9.89 -9.43 -8.29
N TYR A 67 -9.04 -10.27 -8.87
CA TYR A 67 -9.06 -10.52 -10.32
C TYR A 67 -10.38 -11.17 -10.76
N GLN A 68 -10.82 -12.22 -10.05
CA GLN A 68 -12.08 -12.90 -10.35
C GLN A 68 -13.26 -11.94 -10.22
N LYS A 69 -13.27 -11.11 -9.17
CA LYS A 69 -14.29 -10.09 -8.95
C LYS A 69 -14.28 -9.04 -10.06
N ALA A 70 -13.10 -8.59 -10.52
CA ALA A 70 -12.99 -7.63 -11.61
C ALA A 70 -13.53 -8.19 -12.94
N ILE A 71 -13.20 -9.45 -13.27
CA ILE A 71 -13.73 -10.13 -14.45
C ILE A 71 -15.24 -10.32 -14.37
N GLN A 72 -15.75 -10.71 -13.20
CA GLN A 72 -17.19 -10.84 -12.98
C GLN A 72 -17.92 -9.50 -13.16
N MET A 73 -17.42 -8.44 -12.53
CA MET A 73 -18.01 -7.10 -12.67
C MET A 73 -17.96 -6.59 -14.12
N ALA A 74 -16.84 -6.81 -14.83
CA ALA A 74 -16.75 -6.44 -16.25
C ALA A 74 -17.79 -7.20 -17.10
N LYS A 75 -17.98 -8.49 -16.82
CA LYS A 75 -18.98 -9.32 -17.51
C LYS A 75 -20.41 -8.87 -17.19
N GLU A 76 -20.70 -8.54 -15.94
CA GLU A 76 -22.01 -8.04 -15.52
C GLU A 76 -22.33 -6.68 -16.16
N MET A 77 -21.35 -5.78 -16.23
CA MET A 77 -21.50 -4.48 -16.91
C MET A 77 -21.76 -4.64 -18.41
N ASP A 78 -20.98 -5.49 -19.10
CA ASP A 78 -21.19 -5.78 -20.52
C ASP A 78 -22.57 -6.44 -20.78
N GLN A 79 -23.06 -7.27 -19.85
CA GLN A 79 -24.41 -7.82 -19.93
C GLN A 79 -25.48 -6.75 -19.74
N MET A 80 -25.31 -5.84 -18.78
CA MET A 80 -26.24 -4.73 -18.57
C MET A 80 -26.26 -3.76 -19.77
N GLU A 81 -25.10 -3.46 -20.36
CA GLU A 81 -25.01 -2.65 -21.58
C GLU A 81 -25.71 -3.32 -22.75
N LYS A 82 -25.53 -4.64 -22.94
CA LYS A 82 -26.23 -5.41 -23.98
C LYS A 82 -27.74 -5.46 -23.76
N ILE A 83 -28.20 -5.63 -22.52
CA ILE A 83 -29.63 -5.60 -22.18
C ILE A 83 -30.20 -4.19 -22.40
N ALA A 84 -29.50 -3.15 -21.97
CA ALA A 84 -29.91 -1.76 -22.18
C ALA A 84 -29.90 -1.33 -23.66
N ALA A 85 -28.99 -1.88 -24.46
CA ALA A 85 -28.93 -1.65 -25.91
C ALA A 85 -29.90 -2.54 -26.70
N SER A 86 -30.53 -3.54 -26.07
CA SER A 86 -31.50 -4.41 -26.73
C SER A 86 -32.90 -3.76 -26.74
N PRO A 87 -33.59 -3.68 -27.88
CA PRO A 87 -34.86 -2.97 -28.01
C PRO A 87 -36.07 -3.73 -27.45
N ASN A 88 -35.86 -4.85 -26.74
CA ASN A 88 -36.94 -5.73 -26.30
C ASN A 88 -36.73 -6.16 -24.83
N LEU A 89 -37.41 -5.46 -23.92
CA LEU A 89 -37.40 -5.69 -22.48
C LEU A 89 -38.20 -6.94 -22.04
N ASP A 90 -38.85 -7.66 -22.96
CA ASP A 90 -39.83 -8.71 -22.63
C ASP A 90 -39.38 -10.15 -22.95
N ALA A 91 -38.13 -10.34 -23.39
CA ALA A 91 -37.59 -11.66 -23.71
C ALA A 91 -36.92 -12.34 -22.49
N SER A 92 -37.75 -12.79 -21.55
CA SER A 92 -37.61 -14.05 -20.80
C SER A 92 -36.23 -14.33 -20.14
N GLN A 93 -36.11 -13.97 -18.86
CA GLN A 93 -35.53 -14.89 -17.88
C GLN A 93 -36.69 -15.64 -17.22
N ASN A 94 -36.76 -16.96 -17.39
CA ASN A 94 -37.66 -17.83 -16.61
C ASN A 94 -37.18 -17.83 -15.14
N VAL A 95 -37.42 -16.74 -14.42
CA VAL A 95 -37.28 -16.68 -12.98
C VAL A 95 -38.66 -17.01 -12.42
N GLU A 96 -38.79 -18.18 -11.80
CA GLU A 96 -39.99 -18.56 -11.08
C GLU A 96 -40.10 -17.63 -9.85
N LEU A 97 -40.85 -16.54 -10.01
CA LEU A 97 -41.05 -15.53 -8.97
C LEU A 97 -41.88 -16.16 -7.86
N LYS A 98 -41.19 -16.60 -6.79
CA LYS A 98 -41.88 -16.94 -5.54
C LYS A 98 -42.47 -15.65 -4.97
N PRO A 99 -43.76 -15.65 -4.55
CA PRO A 99 -44.37 -14.47 -3.97
C PRO A 99 -43.60 -14.04 -2.72
N ALA A 100 -43.28 -12.75 -2.63
CA ALA A 100 -42.55 -12.19 -1.49
C ALA A 100 -43.30 -12.45 -0.19
N ASN A 101 -42.62 -13.05 0.81
CA ASN A 101 -43.19 -13.29 2.13
C ASN A 101 -42.57 -12.29 3.13
N PRO A 102 -43.26 -11.16 3.41
CA PRO A 102 -42.68 -10.05 4.16
C PRO A 102 -42.32 -10.39 5.61
N GLU A 103 -42.88 -11.47 6.18
CA GLU A 103 -42.50 -11.94 7.51
C GLU A 103 -41.19 -12.72 7.52
N GLN A 104 -40.92 -13.49 6.47
CA GLN A 104 -39.67 -14.25 6.34
C GLN A 104 -38.51 -13.31 6.00
N ASP A 105 -38.73 -12.36 5.09
CA ASP A 105 -37.70 -11.37 4.71
C ASP A 105 -37.28 -10.50 5.91
N LYS A 106 -38.22 -10.10 6.77
CA LYS A 106 -37.92 -9.38 8.00
C LYS A 106 -37.07 -10.21 8.95
N LYS A 107 -37.45 -11.48 9.19
CA LYS A 107 -36.70 -12.39 10.06
C LYS A 107 -35.27 -12.62 9.54
N GLU A 108 -35.11 -12.85 8.24
CA GLU A 108 -33.78 -13.03 7.64
C GLU A 108 -32.91 -11.78 7.73
N SER A 109 -33.49 -10.59 7.57
CA SER A 109 -32.76 -9.33 7.70
C SER A 109 -32.31 -9.06 9.15
N GLU A 110 -33.17 -9.35 10.14
CA GLU A 110 -32.84 -9.22 11.55
C GLU A 110 -31.78 -10.25 11.99
N GLU A 111 -31.87 -11.49 11.48
CA GLU A 111 -30.91 -12.54 11.77
C GLU A 111 -29.53 -12.20 11.19
N LYS A 112 -29.48 -11.72 9.94
CA LYS A 112 -28.24 -11.22 9.32
C LYS A 112 -27.65 -10.05 10.11
N ALA A 113 -28.47 -9.11 10.57
CA ALA A 113 -28.01 -7.99 11.38
C ALA A 113 -27.44 -8.44 12.73
N LYS A 114 -28.07 -9.43 13.40
CA LYS A 114 -27.55 -10.03 14.63
C LYS A 114 -26.23 -10.78 14.40
N GLN A 115 -26.12 -11.50 13.29
CA GLN A 115 -24.89 -12.23 12.94
C GLN A 115 -23.73 -11.29 12.62
N ALA A 116 -23.99 -10.17 11.94
CA ALA A 116 -23.00 -9.13 11.67
C ALA A 116 -22.51 -8.46 12.97
N LYS A 117 -23.41 -8.14 13.90
CA LYS A 117 -23.04 -7.61 15.22
C LYS A 117 -22.18 -8.58 16.02
N LYS A 118 -22.57 -9.85 16.08
CA LYS A 118 -21.77 -10.89 16.76
C LYS A 118 -20.36 -11.01 16.18
N LYS A 119 -20.22 -11.03 14.85
CA LYS A 119 -18.90 -11.06 14.21
C LYS A 119 -18.03 -9.85 14.58
N TYR A 120 -18.63 -8.66 14.61
CA TYR A 120 -17.93 -7.45 15.00
C TYR A 120 -17.45 -7.52 16.45
N ASP A 121 -18.31 -7.96 17.37
CA ASP A 121 -17.94 -8.12 18.79
C ASP A 121 -16.84 -9.17 18.98
N ASP A 122 -16.93 -10.30 18.27
CA ASP A 122 -15.90 -11.35 18.27
C ASP A 122 -14.55 -10.82 17.77
N ASP A 123 -14.56 -10.03 16.70
CA ASP A 123 -13.34 -9.44 16.13
C ASP A 123 -12.71 -8.37 17.04
N MET A 124 -13.53 -7.63 17.79
CA MET A 124 -13.06 -6.64 18.78
C MET A 124 -12.60 -7.27 20.10
N SER A 125 -13.07 -8.49 20.42
CA SER A 125 -12.68 -9.22 21.63
C SER A 125 -11.33 -9.94 21.51
N LYS A 126 -10.82 -10.11 20.28
CA LYS A 126 -9.51 -10.70 20.06
C LYS A 126 -8.44 -9.75 20.60
N PRO A 127 -7.54 -10.22 21.48
CA PRO A 127 -6.47 -9.38 22.01
C PRO A 127 -5.58 -8.91 20.86
N PHE A 128 -5.28 -7.61 20.82
CA PHE A 128 -4.26 -7.08 19.93
C PHE A 128 -2.91 -7.68 20.34
N SER A 129 -2.44 -8.66 19.56
CA SER A 129 -1.07 -9.17 19.68
C SER A 129 -0.13 -8.12 19.08
N CYS A 130 0.54 -7.37 19.95
CA CYS A 130 1.65 -6.48 19.60
C CYS A 130 2.90 -7.29 19.24
#